data_AF-A0A8S2Y3N5-F1
#
_entry.id   AF-A0A8S2Y3N5-F1
#
_cell.length_a   1.000
_cell.length_b   1.000
_cell.length_c   1.000
_cell.angle_alpha   90.00
_cell.angle_beta   90.00
_cell.angle_gamma   90.00
#
_symmetry.space_group_name_H-M   'P 1'
#
loop_
_entity.id
_entity.type
_entity.pdbx_description
1 polymer ?
#
loop_
_entity_poly.entity_id
_entity_poly.type
_entity_poly.pdbx_seq_one_letter_code
_entity_poly.pdbx_strand_id
1 'polypeptide(L)'
;SIEKLYLRLKNNNEISSEQSSSSSSSQELTYILSRIAVAEENDELALLIKKLEKKIKLFYANLKTETHLQQKSLIKCYETLVNVLKENLHLNEKENINVRKILDQIFIQVIDMIIKILDEDSQWPDASLKTIEKLTLTLIGSIMKRSASDNIWPFKSIKPWILVYRVTIKRDPKKNEQFLMTYVRTVHELFGKNENCLVESGALLEYFLIELIQIEHPDIRKRLFSNTTNGTESSETSDEQKSKLSKFMDEIEQCIYCLYGLVLRKSKMKYLNDHNCRSLELTLDKASIVFYALRPKHLPGYEGRLCTITNETESLFQRFESMIEWNDEREQRRKILLSHIADAASINSQGKQSDELIHLSAKQFKSNNSLFEKDLYYLFADYYLKMGSKDAVTNESSKKKAQEYYIKDLCFNTKRFDSWAGLTVIEFYKIDEFITADDFDPRIFNVHMSASCFFRQAVSVESNNHTLWMEYAEITYILQSYCSKYKEKATDYVPERSFLLNICKEAYEKANACTDNDENKEDWTYLYMMGKIDEKLHRNRLFVPLKKYVAALDLLHENKALYPRKLGHHTSTSNSKGTLLGCHAVE
;
A
#
# COMPACT_ATOMS: atom_id res chain seq x y z
N SER A 1 5.53 -36.16 -50.64
CA SER A 1 5.33 -35.21 -51.74
C SER A 1 4.45 -34.06 -51.25
N ILE A 2 4.97 -32.84 -51.36
CA ILE A 2 4.30 -31.55 -51.06
C ILE A 2 2.97 -31.42 -51.82
N GLU A 3 2.87 -32.08 -52.97
CA GLU A 3 1.67 -32.20 -53.81
C GLU A 3 0.51 -32.91 -53.09
N LYS A 4 0.80 -33.89 -52.22
CA LYS A 4 -0.23 -34.56 -51.38
C LYS A 4 -0.71 -33.66 -50.23
N LEU A 5 0.12 -32.71 -49.77
CA LEU A 5 -0.26 -31.73 -48.76
C LEU A 5 -1.11 -30.61 -49.39
N TYR A 6 -0.73 -30.18 -50.59
CA TYR A 6 -1.48 -29.22 -51.42
C TYR A 6 -2.87 -29.75 -51.80
N LEU A 7 -2.98 -31.02 -52.23
CA LEU A 7 -4.27 -31.65 -52.53
C LEU A 7 -5.17 -31.83 -51.29
N ARG A 8 -4.59 -32.09 -50.10
CA ARG A 8 -5.37 -32.13 -48.85
C ARG A 8 -5.89 -30.76 -48.40
N LEU A 9 -5.10 -29.70 -48.61
CA LEU A 9 -5.50 -28.32 -48.31
C LEU A 9 -6.53 -27.80 -49.33
N LYS A 10 -6.41 -28.21 -50.61
CA LYS A 10 -7.37 -27.88 -51.66
C LYS A 10 -8.72 -28.60 -51.46
N ASN A 11 -8.71 -29.89 -51.09
CA ASN A 11 -9.94 -30.65 -50.89
C ASN A 11 -10.71 -30.24 -49.62
N ASN A 12 -10.03 -29.68 -48.62
CA ASN A 12 -10.70 -29.07 -47.47
C ASN A 12 -11.39 -27.73 -47.80
N ASN A 13 -11.07 -27.10 -48.95
CA ASN A 13 -11.73 -25.86 -49.41
C ASN A 13 -13.02 -26.12 -50.21
N GLU A 14 -13.25 -27.33 -50.71
CA GLU A 14 -14.41 -27.63 -51.57
C GLU A 14 -15.63 -28.18 -50.79
N ILE A 15 -15.50 -28.46 -49.49
CA ILE A 15 -16.61 -29.00 -48.66
C ILE A 15 -17.34 -27.88 -47.88
N SER A 16 -16.87 -26.63 -47.94
CA SER A 16 -17.48 -25.51 -47.20
C SER A 16 -17.91 -24.37 -48.11
N SER A 17 -18.62 -24.68 -49.20
CA SER A 17 -19.32 -23.68 -50.01
C SER A 17 -20.80 -23.65 -49.64
N GLU A 18 -21.11 -23.16 -48.44
CA GLU A 18 -22.38 -22.52 -48.09
C GLU A 18 -22.30 -22.10 -46.61
N GLN A 19 -21.86 -20.86 -46.38
CA GLN A 19 -22.32 -19.93 -45.33
C GLN A 19 -21.25 -18.90 -44.94
N SER A 20 -21.66 -17.63 -45.01
CA SER A 20 -21.11 -16.44 -44.33
C SER A 20 -19.77 -15.84 -44.81
N SER A 21 -19.84 -14.55 -45.11
CA SER A 21 -18.84 -13.67 -45.71
C SER A 21 -17.70 -13.22 -44.76
N SER A 22 -17.47 -13.91 -43.64
CA SER A 22 -16.38 -13.62 -42.69
C SER A 22 -15.15 -14.53 -42.86
N SER A 23 -15.29 -15.67 -43.55
CA SER A 23 -14.28 -16.73 -43.65
C SER A 23 -13.10 -16.45 -44.61
N SER A 24 -13.26 -15.53 -45.57
CA SER A 24 -12.25 -15.31 -46.63
C SER A 24 -10.96 -14.64 -46.14
N SER A 25 -11.03 -13.80 -45.11
CA SER A 25 -9.87 -13.05 -44.61
C SER A 25 -8.84 -13.93 -43.88
N SER A 26 -9.31 -14.93 -43.13
CA SER A 26 -8.49 -15.89 -42.37
C SER A 26 -7.80 -16.90 -43.30
N GLN A 27 -8.50 -17.37 -44.33
CA GLN A 27 -7.95 -18.27 -45.36
C GLN A 27 -6.85 -17.57 -46.17
N GLU A 28 -7.04 -16.30 -46.53
CA GLU A 28 -6.06 -15.52 -47.28
C GLU A 28 -4.83 -15.15 -46.44
N LEU A 29 -5.00 -14.88 -45.13
CA LEU A 29 -3.91 -14.73 -44.16
C LEU A 29 -3.07 -16.01 -44.08
N THR A 30 -3.72 -17.16 -43.96
CA THR A 30 -3.06 -18.47 -43.93
C THR A 30 -2.30 -18.74 -45.24
N TYR A 31 -2.85 -18.32 -46.39
CA TYR A 31 -2.20 -18.42 -47.69
C TYR A 31 -0.97 -17.52 -47.83
N ILE A 32 -1.05 -16.27 -47.37
CA ILE A 32 0.11 -15.35 -47.40
C ILE A 32 1.22 -15.90 -46.50
N LEU A 33 0.87 -16.41 -45.31
CA LEU A 33 1.81 -17.00 -44.38
C LEU A 33 2.45 -18.29 -44.92
N SER A 34 1.70 -19.14 -45.62
CA SER A 34 2.25 -20.34 -46.25
C SER A 34 3.13 -20.01 -47.47
N ARG A 35 2.84 -18.92 -48.20
CA ARG A 35 3.72 -18.39 -49.26
C ARG A 35 5.03 -17.84 -48.69
N ILE A 36 4.98 -17.14 -47.55
CA ILE A 36 6.20 -16.68 -46.84
C ILE A 36 7.04 -17.88 -46.40
N ALA A 37 6.41 -19.00 -45.99
CA ALA A 37 7.13 -20.19 -45.55
C ALA A 37 8.00 -20.85 -46.64
N VAL A 38 7.70 -20.61 -47.92
CA VAL A 38 8.33 -21.26 -49.09
C VAL A 38 9.10 -20.26 -49.96
N ALA A 39 9.09 -18.98 -49.63
CA ALA A 39 9.75 -17.95 -50.43
C ALA A 39 11.27 -17.94 -50.17
N GLU A 40 12.06 -18.22 -51.21
CA GLU A 40 13.53 -18.28 -51.15
C GLU A 40 14.19 -16.93 -51.53
N GLU A 41 13.48 -16.05 -52.24
CA GLU A 41 14.01 -14.76 -52.70
C GLU A 41 13.65 -13.59 -51.77
N ASN A 42 14.66 -12.75 -51.43
CA ASN A 42 14.51 -11.61 -50.51
C ASN A 42 13.43 -10.59 -50.95
N ASP A 43 13.25 -10.39 -52.26
CA ASP A 43 12.27 -9.43 -52.81
C ASP A 43 10.82 -9.96 -52.76
N GLU A 44 10.62 -11.25 -53.03
CA GLU A 44 9.29 -11.91 -52.88
C GLU A 44 8.88 -11.89 -51.41
N LEU A 45 9.81 -12.19 -50.50
CA LEU A 45 9.58 -12.18 -49.07
C LEU A 45 9.17 -10.79 -48.57
N ALA A 46 9.84 -9.73 -49.01
CA ALA A 46 9.52 -8.35 -48.63
C ALA A 46 8.11 -7.92 -49.10
N LEU A 47 7.70 -8.34 -50.30
CA LEU A 47 6.37 -8.08 -50.84
C LEU A 47 5.28 -8.83 -50.05
N LEU A 48 5.51 -10.11 -49.77
CA LEU A 48 4.58 -10.95 -49.00
C LEU A 48 4.41 -10.44 -47.57
N ILE A 49 5.48 -9.97 -46.94
CA ILE A 49 5.46 -9.36 -45.60
C ILE A 49 4.63 -8.07 -45.58
N LYS A 50 4.79 -7.16 -46.57
CA LYS A 50 3.92 -5.97 -46.69
C LYS A 50 2.45 -6.34 -46.89
N LYS A 51 2.19 -7.38 -47.68
CA LYS A 51 0.82 -7.88 -47.92
C LYS A 51 0.21 -8.46 -46.64
N LEU A 52 1.02 -9.19 -45.86
CA LEU A 52 0.65 -9.72 -44.56
C LEU A 52 0.30 -8.61 -43.57
N GLU A 53 1.15 -7.58 -43.45
CA GLU A 53 0.92 -6.44 -42.56
C GLU A 53 -0.41 -5.72 -42.87
N LYS A 54 -0.68 -5.45 -44.15
CA LYS A 54 -1.93 -4.82 -44.59
C LYS A 54 -3.16 -5.67 -44.26
N LYS A 55 -3.04 -6.99 -44.40
CA LYS A 55 -4.13 -7.93 -44.10
C LYS A 55 -4.35 -8.12 -42.60
N ILE A 56 -3.30 -8.11 -41.78
CA ILE A 56 -3.44 -8.10 -40.31
C ILE A 56 -4.19 -6.85 -39.85
N LYS A 57 -3.87 -5.66 -40.40
CA LYS A 57 -4.59 -4.41 -40.10
C LYS A 57 -6.07 -4.47 -40.51
N LEU A 58 -6.38 -5.06 -41.67
CA LEU A 58 -7.76 -5.28 -42.14
C LEU A 58 -8.52 -6.31 -41.30
N PHE A 59 -7.86 -7.41 -40.92
CA PHE A 59 -8.40 -8.41 -40.01
C PHE A 59 -8.77 -7.78 -38.66
N TYR A 60 -7.92 -6.88 -38.15
CA TYR A 60 -8.18 -6.12 -36.92
C TYR A 60 -9.40 -5.20 -37.01
N ALA A 61 -9.61 -4.51 -38.15
CA ALA A 61 -10.79 -3.68 -38.34
C ALA A 61 -12.11 -4.49 -38.32
N ASN A 62 -12.05 -5.76 -38.72
CA ASN A 62 -13.19 -6.66 -38.85
C ASN A 62 -13.42 -7.56 -37.62
N LEU A 63 -12.53 -7.52 -36.62
CA LEU A 63 -12.57 -8.30 -35.38
C LEU A 63 -13.70 -7.89 -34.40
N LYS A 64 -14.78 -7.26 -34.86
CA LYS A 64 -15.89 -6.79 -34.00
C LYS A 64 -17.07 -7.76 -33.84
N THR A 65 -17.15 -8.86 -34.60
CA THR A 65 -18.44 -9.55 -34.78
C THR A 65 -18.62 -10.97 -34.27
N GLU A 66 -17.65 -11.67 -33.65
CA GLU A 66 -17.91 -12.98 -32.97
C GLU A 66 -16.66 -13.51 -32.22
N THR A 67 -16.65 -13.52 -30.88
CA THR A 67 -15.45 -13.78 -30.06
C THR A 67 -14.81 -15.17 -30.25
N HIS A 68 -15.60 -16.23 -30.36
CA HIS A 68 -15.08 -17.60 -30.48
C HIS A 68 -14.40 -17.87 -31.84
N LEU A 69 -14.91 -17.29 -32.93
CA LEU A 69 -14.31 -17.39 -34.27
C LEU A 69 -12.99 -16.61 -34.34
N GLN A 70 -12.89 -15.51 -33.58
CA GLN A 70 -11.68 -14.71 -33.44
C GLN A 70 -10.59 -15.49 -32.72
N GLN A 71 -10.88 -16.16 -31.60
CA GLN A 71 -9.91 -16.99 -30.89
C GLN A 71 -9.26 -18.03 -31.80
N LYS A 72 -10.06 -18.83 -32.52
CA LYS A 72 -9.56 -19.88 -33.42
C LYS A 72 -8.69 -19.33 -34.55
N SER A 73 -9.14 -18.25 -35.18
CA SER A 73 -8.42 -17.62 -36.29
C SER A 73 -7.09 -17.02 -35.83
N LEU A 74 -7.06 -16.40 -34.64
CA LEU A 74 -5.87 -15.79 -34.08
C LEU A 74 -4.83 -16.84 -33.67
N ILE A 75 -5.27 -17.94 -33.05
CA ILE A 75 -4.39 -19.08 -32.72
C ILE A 75 -3.78 -19.65 -34.00
N LYS A 76 -4.57 -19.83 -35.06
CA LYS A 76 -4.07 -20.35 -36.33
C LYS A 76 -3.06 -19.41 -36.99
N CYS A 77 -3.30 -18.10 -36.93
CA CYS A 77 -2.36 -17.08 -37.41
C CYS A 77 -1.04 -17.16 -36.63
N TYR A 78 -1.11 -17.22 -35.29
CA TYR A 78 0.05 -17.31 -34.42
C TYR A 78 0.84 -18.61 -34.64
N GLU A 79 0.15 -19.75 -34.75
CA GLU A 79 0.75 -21.05 -35.08
C GLU A 79 1.54 -20.99 -36.39
N THR A 80 0.93 -20.41 -37.42
CA THR A 80 1.56 -20.33 -38.74
C THR A 80 2.79 -19.42 -38.71
N LEU A 81 2.72 -18.28 -38.03
CA LEU A 81 3.86 -17.39 -37.84
C LEU A 81 5.03 -18.07 -37.12
N VAL A 82 4.76 -18.80 -36.03
CA VAL A 82 5.80 -19.54 -35.29
C VAL A 82 6.43 -20.64 -36.15
N ASN A 83 5.64 -21.34 -36.96
CA ASN A 83 6.16 -22.35 -37.89
C ASN A 83 7.04 -21.74 -38.98
N VAL A 84 6.63 -20.61 -39.57
CA VAL A 84 7.42 -19.85 -40.56
C VAL A 84 8.80 -19.50 -39.99
N LEU A 85 8.86 -19.01 -38.75
CA LEU A 85 10.15 -18.72 -38.08
C LEU A 85 11.02 -19.96 -37.87
N LYS A 86 10.39 -21.11 -37.58
CA LYS A 86 11.10 -22.36 -37.29
C LYS A 86 11.66 -22.99 -38.56
N GLU A 87 10.92 -22.92 -39.66
CA GLU A 87 11.31 -23.48 -40.96
C GLU A 87 12.35 -22.61 -41.67
N ASN A 88 12.32 -21.29 -41.43
CA ASN A 88 13.19 -20.32 -42.09
C ASN A 88 14.24 -19.73 -41.13
N LEU A 89 15.01 -20.60 -40.48
CA LEU A 89 16.09 -20.18 -39.57
C LEU A 89 17.16 -19.34 -40.29
N HIS A 90 17.35 -19.50 -41.60
CA HIS A 90 18.27 -18.70 -42.41
C HIS A 90 17.83 -17.23 -42.55
N LEU A 91 16.52 -16.93 -42.46
CA LEU A 91 16.02 -15.55 -42.34
C LEU A 91 16.40 -14.89 -41.00
N ASN A 92 16.95 -15.64 -40.04
CA ASN A 92 17.54 -15.11 -38.81
C ASN A 92 19.03 -14.74 -38.96
N GLU A 93 19.67 -14.97 -40.10
CA GLU A 93 21.08 -14.65 -40.30
C GLU A 93 21.29 -13.14 -40.58
N LYS A 94 22.54 -12.66 -40.41
CA LYS A 94 22.92 -11.24 -40.41
C LYS A 94 22.45 -10.44 -41.64
N GLU A 95 22.19 -11.10 -42.76
CA GLU A 95 21.97 -10.45 -44.06
C GLU A 95 20.56 -9.85 -44.21
N ASN A 96 19.58 -10.23 -43.37
CA ASN A 96 18.16 -9.86 -43.55
C ASN A 96 17.54 -9.04 -42.38
N ILE A 97 18.26 -8.02 -41.90
CA ILE A 97 17.86 -7.18 -40.75
C ILE A 97 16.46 -6.54 -40.91
N ASN A 98 16.10 -6.10 -42.12
CA ASN A 98 14.81 -5.44 -42.38
C ASN A 98 13.64 -6.43 -42.30
N VAL A 99 13.79 -7.61 -42.89
CA VAL A 99 12.82 -8.71 -42.81
C VAL A 99 12.57 -9.09 -41.34
N ARG A 100 13.65 -9.22 -40.57
CA ARG A 100 13.58 -9.53 -39.13
C ARG A 100 12.81 -8.48 -38.34
N LYS A 101 13.08 -7.19 -38.55
CA LYS A 101 12.35 -6.10 -37.88
C LYS A 101 10.85 -6.18 -38.15
N ILE A 102 10.45 -6.50 -39.38
CA ILE A 102 9.03 -6.59 -39.74
C ILE A 102 8.39 -7.84 -39.13
N LEU A 103 9.07 -8.98 -39.16
CA LEU A 103 8.59 -10.19 -38.49
C LEU A 103 8.40 -9.95 -36.99
N ASP A 104 9.38 -9.32 -36.32
CA ASP A 104 9.29 -9.00 -34.89
C ASP A 104 8.09 -8.06 -34.60
N GLN A 105 7.84 -7.05 -35.45
CA GLN A 105 6.66 -6.19 -35.34
C GLN A 105 5.34 -6.97 -35.50
N ILE A 106 5.28 -7.92 -36.44
CA ILE A 106 4.10 -8.76 -36.66
C ILE A 106 3.86 -9.66 -35.44
N PHE A 107 4.91 -10.26 -34.87
CA PHE A 107 4.78 -11.05 -33.64
C PHE A 107 4.23 -10.22 -32.48
N ILE A 108 4.75 -9.01 -32.28
CA ILE A 108 4.29 -8.09 -31.23
C ILE A 108 2.80 -7.78 -31.43
N GLN A 109 2.39 -7.41 -32.65
CA GLN A 109 0.98 -7.12 -32.96
C GLN A 109 0.07 -8.33 -32.69
N VAL A 110 0.47 -9.53 -33.11
CA VAL A 110 -0.33 -10.73 -32.88
C VAL A 110 -0.41 -11.07 -31.40
N ILE A 111 0.70 -10.95 -30.65
CA ILE A 111 0.70 -11.18 -29.21
C ILE A 111 -0.19 -10.15 -28.49
N ASP A 112 -0.11 -8.87 -28.84
CA ASP A 112 -0.97 -7.83 -28.26
C ASP A 112 -2.45 -8.11 -28.52
N MET A 113 -2.79 -8.61 -29.71
CA MET A 113 -4.15 -9.06 -30.01
C MET A 113 -4.57 -10.25 -29.14
N ILE A 114 -3.69 -11.25 -28.97
CA ILE A 114 -3.98 -12.41 -28.11
C ILE A 114 -4.23 -11.92 -26.68
N ILE A 115 -3.34 -11.08 -26.15
CA ILE A 115 -3.45 -10.53 -24.79
C ILE A 115 -4.77 -9.76 -24.62
N LYS A 116 -5.14 -8.92 -25.59
CA LYS A 116 -6.40 -8.14 -25.51
C LYS A 116 -7.64 -9.04 -25.46
N ILE A 117 -7.74 -10.04 -26.34
CA ILE A 117 -8.87 -10.99 -26.31
C ILE A 117 -8.82 -11.87 -25.06
N LEU A 118 -7.62 -12.19 -24.57
CA LEU A 118 -7.44 -12.91 -23.30
C LEU A 118 -7.99 -12.09 -22.12
N ASP A 119 -7.92 -10.77 -22.14
CA ASP A 119 -8.48 -9.91 -21.08
C ASP A 119 -10.00 -9.74 -21.22
N GLU A 120 -10.51 -9.63 -22.45
CA GLU A 120 -11.94 -9.40 -22.74
C GLU A 120 -12.82 -10.66 -22.59
N ASP A 121 -12.29 -11.84 -22.94
CA ASP A 121 -13.06 -13.07 -22.97
C ASP A 121 -12.76 -13.96 -21.75
N SER A 122 -13.76 -14.23 -20.93
CA SER A 122 -13.63 -15.09 -19.75
C SER A 122 -13.61 -16.59 -20.08
N GLN A 123 -14.07 -17.01 -21.27
CA GLN A 123 -14.26 -18.42 -21.63
C GLN A 123 -13.24 -18.86 -22.70
N TRP A 124 -12.05 -19.23 -22.25
CA TRP A 124 -11.02 -19.82 -23.10
C TRP A 124 -10.93 -21.34 -22.90
N PRO A 125 -11.00 -22.16 -23.96
CA PRO A 125 -10.76 -23.60 -23.85
C PRO A 125 -9.33 -23.89 -23.39
N ASP A 126 -9.15 -24.84 -22.45
CA ASP A 126 -7.82 -25.26 -21.95
C ASP A 126 -6.89 -25.70 -23.10
N ALA A 127 -7.42 -26.39 -24.11
CA ALA A 127 -6.67 -26.78 -25.30
C ALA A 127 -6.12 -25.58 -26.08
N SER A 128 -6.89 -24.49 -26.18
CA SER A 128 -6.47 -23.25 -26.83
C SER A 128 -5.34 -22.58 -26.05
N LEU A 129 -5.48 -22.49 -24.73
CA LEU A 129 -4.46 -21.93 -23.84
C LEU A 129 -3.15 -22.73 -23.90
N LYS A 130 -3.21 -24.07 -23.83
CA LYS A 130 -2.06 -24.97 -24.02
C LYS A 130 -1.36 -24.76 -25.35
N THR A 131 -2.14 -24.55 -26.42
CA THR A 131 -1.60 -24.31 -27.76
C THR A 131 -0.84 -22.99 -27.79
N ILE A 132 -1.42 -21.90 -27.26
CA ILE A 132 -0.75 -20.60 -27.20
C ILE A 132 0.53 -20.67 -26.36
N GLU A 133 0.47 -21.25 -25.15
CA GLU A 133 1.64 -21.41 -24.28
C GLU A 133 2.79 -22.13 -24.99
N LYS A 134 2.49 -23.26 -25.65
CA LYS A 134 3.49 -24.03 -26.41
C LYS A 134 4.08 -23.23 -27.58
N LEU A 135 3.25 -22.51 -28.31
CA LEU A 135 3.70 -21.67 -29.43
C LEU A 135 4.57 -20.52 -28.95
N THR A 136 4.19 -19.85 -27.85
CA THR A 136 4.97 -18.75 -27.29
C THR A 136 6.29 -19.23 -26.70
N LEU A 137 6.32 -20.37 -26.01
CA LEU A 137 7.57 -20.99 -25.56
C LEU A 137 8.48 -21.41 -26.73
N THR A 138 7.91 -21.85 -27.85
CA THR A 138 8.66 -22.15 -29.07
C THR A 138 9.25 -20.88 -29.68
N LEU A 139 8.47 -19.81 -29.77
CA LEU A 139 8.93 -18.49 -30.22
C LEU A 139 10.08 -17.98 -29.35
N ILE A 140 9.91 -18.03 -28.03
CA ILE A 140 10.92 -17.73 -27.02
C ILE A 140 12.20 -18.54 -27.24
N GLY A 141 12.09 -19.86 -27.43
CA GLY A 141 13.24 -20.73 -27.65
C GLY A 141 13.99 -20.36 -28.93
N SER A 142 13.26 -20.02 -30.00
CA SER A 142 13.83 -19.51 -31.24
C SER A 142 14.50 -18.14 -31.04
N ILE A 143 13.90 -17.24 -30.24
CA ILE A 143 14.49 -15.94 -29.87
C ILE A 143 15.81 -16.15 -29.13
N MET A 144 15.85 -17.01 -28.11
CA MET A 144 17.05 -17.24 -27.30
C MET A 144 18.19 -17.90 -28.10
N LYS A 145 17.88 -18.74 -29.09
CA LYS A 145 18.92 -19.28 -29.99
C LYS A 145 19.60 -18.21 -30.84
N ARG A 146 18.93 -17.07 -31.10
CA ARG A 146 19.49 -15.94 -31.85
C ARG A 146 20.51 -15.11 -31.05
N SER A 147 20.51 -15.16 -29.72
CA SER A 147 21.40 -14.32 -28.89
C SER A 147 22.82 -14.87 -28.79
N ALA A 148 22.99 -16.17 -29.01
CA ALA A 148 24.27 -16.86 -28.84
C ALA A 148 25.37 -16.42 -29.83
N SER A 149 25.01 -15.73 -30.92
CA SER A 149 25.96 -15.36 -31.98
C SER A 149 26.59 -13.97 -31.87
N ASP A 150 26.01 -13.02 -31.11
CA ASP A 150 26.47 -11.62 -31.09
C ASP A 150 26.42 -10.91 -29.72
N ASN A 151 26.15 -11.60 -28.60
CA ASN A 151 25.97 -10.98 -27.26
C ASN A 151 24.91 -9.84 -27.20
N ILE A 152 24.14 -9.63 -28.27
CA ILE A 152 23.11 -8.59 -28.38
C ILE A 152 21.74 -9.25 -28.25
N TRP A 153 20.87 -8.69 -27.40
CA TRP A 153 19.52 -9.19 -27.21
C TRP A 153 18.73 -9.21 -28.52
N PRO A 154 18.27 -10.37 -28.97
CA PRO A 154 17.83 -10.55 -30.36
C PRO A 154 16.38 -10.12 -30.61
N PHE A 155 15.57 -9.94 -29.57
CA PHE A 155 14.15 -9.61 -29.70
C PHE A 155 13.78 -8.54 -28.67
N LYS A 156 13.69 -7.28 -29.10
CA LYS A 156 13.54 -6.11 -28.23
C LYS A 156 12.12 -5.94 -27.65
N SER A 157 11.39 -7.02 -27.41
CA SER A 157 10.05 -6.95 -26.81
C SER A 157 9.83 -7.98 -25.71
N ILE A 158 9.15 -7.54 -24.66
CA ILE A 158 8.84 -8.36 -23.47
C ILE A 158 7.55 -9.15 -23.62
N LYS A 159 6.75 -8.84 -24.65
CA LYS A 159 5.38 -9.33 -24.86
C LYS A 159 5.25 -10.87 -24.85
N PRO A 160 6.16 -11.66 -25.44
CA PRO A 160 6.09 -13.13 -25.36
C PRO A 160 6.13 -13.63 -23.90
N TRP A 161 6.92 -12.99 -23.04
CA TRP A 161 7.05 -13.38 -21.64
C TRP A 161 5.81 -13.05 -20.81
N ILE A 162 5.20 -11.90 -21.07
CA ILE A 162 3.92 -11.52 -20.45
C ILE A 162 2.82 -12.48 -20.91
N LEU A 163 2.79 -12.84 -22.20
CA LEU A 163 1.78 -13.76 -22.74
C LEU A 163 1.86 -15.15 -22.10
N VAL A 164 3.07 -15.72 -21.96
CA VAL A 164 3.25 -17.02 -21.28
C VAL A 164 2.75 -16.95 -19.84
N TYR A 165 3.10 -15.89 -19.09
CA TYR A 165 2.63 -15.70 -17.73
C TYR A 165 1.09 -15.67 -17.68
N ARG A 166 0.45 -14.79 -18.46
CA ARG A 166 -1.01 -14.61 -18.45
C ARG A 166 -1.77 -15.87 -18.84
N VAL A 167 -1.32 -16.58 -19.88
CA VAL A 167 -1.94 -17.84 -20.30
C VAL A 167 -1.82 -18.91 -19.22
N THR A 168 -0.67 -18.97 -18.53
CA THR A 168 -0.45 -19.94 -17.45
C THR A 168 -1.34 -19.67 -16.25
N ILE A 169 -1.43 -18.41 -15.81
CA ILE A 169 -2.30 -18.00 -14.70
C ILE A 169 -3.77 -18.24 -15.02
N LYS A 170 -4.20 -17.98 -16.27
CA LYS A 170 -5.58 -18.22 -16.68
C LYS A 170 -5.94 -19.71 -16.71
N ARG A 171 -4.97 -20.58 -17.01
CA ARG A 171 -5.17 -22.03 -16.99
C ARG A 171 -5.21 -22.61 -15.58
N ASP A 172 -4.32 -22.18 -14.70
CA ASP A 172 -4.22 -22.69 -13.33
C ASP A 172 -4.21 -21.53 -12.30
N PRO A 173 -5.37 -20.92 -12.03
CA PRO A 173 -5.46 -19.78 -11.12
C PRO A 173 -5.11 -20.15 -9.66
N LYS A 174 -5.14 -21.44 -9.30
CA LYS A 174 -4.87 -21.91 -7.93
C LYS A 174 -3.38 -21.96 -7.59
N LYS A 175 -2.47 -21.92 -8.57
CA LYS A 175 -1.02 -21.96 -8.38
C LYS A 175 -0.32 -20.63 -8.61
N ASN A 176 -1.07 -19.54 -8.63
CA ASN A 176 -0.60 -18.23 -9.09
C ASN A 176 0.66 -17.74 -8.35
N GLU A 177 0.65 -17.75 -7.02
CA GLU A 177 1.72 -17.16 -6.21
C GLU A 177 3.09 -17.87 -6.36
N GLN A 178 3.10 -19.20 -6.21
CA GLN A 178 4.34 -19.99 -6.33
C GLN A 178 4.87 -20.00 -7.76
N PHE A 179 3.97 -20.04 -8.75
CA PHE A 179 4.35 -19.95 -10.15
C PHE A 179 4.93 -18.58 -10.47
N LEU A 180 4.27 -17.48 -10.09
CA LEU A 180 4.76 -16.12 -10.31
C LEU A 180 6.16 -15.98 -9.74
N MET A 181 6.38 -16.33 -8.46
CA MET A 181 7.71 -16.21 -7.85
C MET A 181 8.80 -16.95 -8.63
N THR A 182 8.53 -18.19 -9.01
CA THR A 182 9.50 -19.01 -9.76
C THR A 182 9.71 -18.45 -11.17
N TYR A 183 8.65 -17.97 -11.80
CA TYR A 183 8.67 -17.42 -13.15
C TYR A 183 9.41 -16.09 -13.22
N VAL A 184 9.09 -15.14 -12.32
CA VAL A 184 9.78 -13.84 -12.22
C VAL A 184 11.27 -14.06 -12.02
N ARG A 185 11.66 -14.89 -11.06
CA ARG A 185 13.07 -15.19 -10.80
C ARG A 185 13.77 -15.76 -12.04
N THR A 186 13.17 -16.78 -12.65
CA THR A 186 13.76 -17.45 -13.82
C THR A 186 13.90 -16.48 -14.99
N VAL A 187 12.85 -15.72 -15.30
CA VAL A 187 12.85 -14.76 -16.40
C VAL A 187 13.82 -13.61 -16.09
N HIS A 188 13.80 -13.06 -14.88
CA HIS A 188 14.70 -11.99 -14.48
C HIS A 188 16.17 -12.43 -14.56
N GLU A 189 16.54 -13.61 -14.07
CA GLU A 189 17.90 -14.15 -14.20
C GLU A 189 18.31 -14.33 -15.68
N LEU A 190 17.40 -14.76 -16.55
CA LEU A 190 17.67 -14.89 -17.99
C LEU A 190 17.97 -13.54 -18.66
N PHE A 191 17.21 -12.50 -18.31
CA PHE A 191 17.48 -11.13 -18.78
C PHE A 191 18.74 -10.56 -18.15
N GLY A 192 18.98 -10.81 -16.86
CA GLY A 192 20.12 -10.33 -16.08
C GLY A 192 21.46 -10.88 -16.57
N LYS A 193 21.54 -12.16 -16.96
CA LYS A 193 22.73 -12.76 -17.58
C LYS A 193 23.22 -12.06 -18.84
N ASN A 194 22.32 -11.34 -19.51
CA ASN A 194 22.63 -10.60 -20.72
C ASN A 194 22.61 -9.08 -20.48
N GLU A 195 22.58 -8.59 -19.23
CA GLU A 195 22.47 -7.15 -18.89
C GLU A 195 21.22 -6.48 -19.48
N ASN A 196 20.13 -7.23 -19.69
CA ASN A 196 18.93 -6.80 -20.41
C ASN A 196 17.70 -6.59 -19.51
N CYS A 197 17.85 -6.48 -18.19
CA CYS A 197 16.73 -6.25 -17.28
C CYS A 197 15.86 -5.03 -17.64
N LEU A 198 16.45 -4.06 -18.34
CA LEU A 198 15.82 -2.79 -18.72
C LEU A 198 15.34 -2.73 -20.18
N VAL A 199 15.18 -3.87 -20.86
CA VAL A 199 14.51 -3.93 -22.17
C VAL A 199 13.14 -3.25 -22.07
N GLU A 200 12.80 -2.42 -23.07
CA GLU A 200 11.58 -1.59 -23.08
C GLU A 200 11.43 -0.76 -21.80
N SER A 201 12.51 -0.13 -21.34
CA SER A 201 12.55 0.70 -20.11
C SER A 201 12.14 -0.07 -18.85
N GLY A 202 12.49 -1.35 -18.78
CA GLY A 202 12.22 -2.19 -17.60
C GLY A 202 10.75 -2.58 -17.43
N ALA A 203 9.91 -2.41 -18.47
CA ALA A 203 8.47 -2.66 -18.38
C ALA A 203 8.11 -4.08 -17.93
N LEU A 204 8.96 -5.09 -18.19
CA LEU A 204 8.75 -6.46 -17.70
C LEU A 204 8.93 -6.57 -16.18
N LEU A 205 10.00 -5.98 -15.65
CA LEU A 205 10.27 -5.97 -14.22
C LEU A 205 9.24 -5.13 -13.49
N GLU A 206 8.80 -4.01 -14.07
CA GLU A 206 7.73 -3.21 -13.51
C GLU A 206 6.41 -3.98 -13.48
N TYR A 207 6.07 -4.69 -14.56
CA TYR A 207 4.88 -5.55 -14.62
C TYR A 207 4.88 -6.58 -13.48
N PHE A 208 5.99 -7.30 -13.30
CA PHE A 208 6.11 -8.29 -12.23
C PHE A 208 6.19 -7.68 -10.84
N LEU A 209 6.85 -6.54 -10.68
CA LEU A 209 6.88 -5.81 -9.41
C LEU A 209 5.46 -5.46 -8.95
N ILE A 210 4.61 -4.98 -9.86
CA ILE A 210 3.21 -4.68 -9.57
C ILE A 210 2.45 -5.96 -9.17
N GLU A 211 2.63 -7.08 -9.88
CA GLU A 211 1.98 -8.36 -9.56
C GLU A 211 2.44 -8.90 -8.18
N LEU A 212 3.73 -8.79 -7.85
CA LEU A 212 4.28 -9.18 -6.55
C LEU A 212 3.72 -8.32 -5.40
N ILE A 213 3.67 -6.99 -5.58
CA ILE A 213 3.09 -6.06 -4.61
C ILE A 213 1.61 -6.36 -4.38
N GLN A 214 0.85 -6.71 -5.42
CA GLN A 214 -0.58 -7.03 -5.28
C GLN A 214 -0.84 -8.30 -4.47
N ILE A 215 0.08 -9.27 -4.48
CA ILE A 215 0.00 -10.47 -3.64
C ILE A 215 0.34 -10.10 -2.20
N GLU A 216 1.39 -9.29 -1.99
CA GLU A 216 1.76 -8.83 -0.66
C GLU A 216 0.70 -7.93 -0.01
N HIS A 217 -0.01 -7.13 -0.83
CA HIS A 217 -1.01 -6.18 -0.38
C HIS A 217 -2.33 -6.32 -1.18
N PRO A 218 -3.23 -7.23 -0.76
CA PRO A 218 -4.51 -7.47 -1.45
C PRO A 218 -5.39 -6.22 -1.57
N ASP A 219 -5.28 -5.28 -0.62
CA ASP A 219 -6.00 -4.01 -0.64
C ASP A 219 -5.57 -3.09 -1.79
N ILE A 220 -4.31 -3.18 -2.22
CA ILE A 220 -3.79 -2.45 -3.38
C ILE A 220 -4.39 -3.03 -4.66
N ARG A 221 -4.57 -4.36 -4.72
CA ARG A 221 -5.23 -5.03 -5.86
C ARG A 221 -6.65 -4.51 -6.09
N LYS A 222 -7.45 -4.37 -5.02
CA LYS A 222 -8.83 -3.82 -5.09
C LYS A 222 -8.88 -2.35 -5.50
N ARG A 223 -7.84 -1.57 -5.17
CA ARG A 223 -7.79 -0.11 -5.40
C ARG A 223 -7.16 0.28 -6.74
N LEU A 224 -6.30 -0.54 -7.32
CA LEU A 224 -5.74 -0.35 -8.68
C LEU A 224 -6.68 -0.87 -9.78
N PHE A 225 -7.51 -1.86 -9.49
CA PHE A 225 -8.51 -2.41 -10.41
C PHE A 225 -9.87 -2.42 -9.70
N SER A 226 -10.65 -1.35 -9.89
CA SER A 226 -12.02 -1.29 -9.37
C SER A 226 -12.90 -2.30 -10.10
N ASN A 227 -12.93 -3.53 -9.60
CA ASN A 227 -14.07 -4.44 -9.52
C ASN A 227 -13.67 -5.70 -8.71
N THR A 228 -14.53 -6.04 -7.75
CA THR A 228 -14.64 -7.36 -7.08
C THR A 228 -14.15 -7.47 -5.62
N THR A 229 -15.18 -7.45 -4.76
CA THR A 229 -15.48 -8.08 -3.45
C THR A 229 -14.46 -8.23 -2.32
N ASN A 230 -15.00 -7.96 -1.13
CA ASN A 230 -14.41 -8.05 0.20
C ASN A 230 -14.08 -9.50 0.60
N GLY A 231 -12.87 -9.69 1.14
CA GLY A 231 -12.45 -10.88 1.86
C GLY A 231 -12.06 -10.44 3.25
N THR A 232 -12.60 -11.13 4.25
CA THR A 232 -12.35 -10.97 5.68
C THR A 232 -10.96 -11.51 6.03
N GLU A 233 -10.20 -10.74 6.81
CA GLU A 233 -8.87 -11.09 7.30
C GLU A 233 -8.98 -11.71 8.69
N SER A 234 -8.29 -12.83 8.88
CA SER A 234 -8.05 -13.47 10.17
C SER A 234 -6.59 -13.30 10.55
N SER A 235 -6.36 -12.70 11.71
CA SER A 235 -5.07 -12.48 12.35
C SER A 235 -4.55 -13.78 12.96
N GLU A 236 -3.51 -14.34 12.36
CA GLU A 236 -2.36 -15.02 12.97
C GLU A 236 -1.53 -15.66 11.84
N THR A 237 -0.35 -15.10 11.56
CA THR A 237 0.50 -15.59 10.47
C THR A 237 1.40 -16.72 10.96
N SER A 238 1.15 -17.93 10.45
CA SER A 238 2.01 -19.10 10.71
C SER A 238 3.45 -18.87 10.23
N ASP A 239 4.43 -19.54 10.84
CA ASP A 239 5.85 -19.37 10.48
C ASP A 239 6.16 -19.76 9.01
N GLU A 240 5.35 -20.64 8.42
CA GLU A 240 5.43 -20.97 6.99
C GLU A 240 5.02 -19.78 6.11
N GLN A 241 4.00 -19.01 6.52
CA GLN A 241 3.59 -17.80 5.81
C GLN A 241 4.66 -16.71 5.91
N LYS A 242 5.32 -16.54 7.07
CA LYS A 242 6.45 -15.60 7.24
C LYS A 242 7.63 -15.94 6.33
N SER A 243 7.96 -17.22 6.18
CA SER A 243 9.03 -17.68 5.28
C SER A 243 8.71 -17.43 3.81
N LYS A 244 7.44 -17.64 3.40
CA LYS A 244 6.97 -17.32 2.05
C LYS A 244 7.05 -15.80 1.79
N LEU A 245 6.57 -14.98 2.72
CA LEU A 245 6.62 -13.52 2.66
C LEU A 245 8.04 -12.97 2.45
N SER A 246 9.00 -13.53 3.19
CA SER A 246 10.39 -13.10 3.08
C SER A 246 10.94 -13.31 1.66
N LYS A 247 10.52 -14.37 0.96
CA LYS A 247 11.00 -14.66 -0.40
C LYS A 247 10.42 -13.70 -1.43
N PHE A 248 9.16 -13.30 -1.28
CA PHE A 248 8.53 -12.28 -2.13
C PHE A 248 9.26 -10.94 -1.97
N MET A 249 9.52 -10.53 -0.73
CA MET A 249 10.25 -9.29 -0.46
C MET A 249 11.67 -9.28 -1.04
N ASP A 250 12.37 -10.41 -1.02
CA ASP A 250 13.71 -10.50 -1.61
C ASP A 250 13.65 -10.34 -3.16
N GLU A 251 12.61 -10.85 -3.83
CA GLU A 251 12.41 -10.67 -5.28
C GLU A 251 11.97 -9.24 -5.62
N ILE A 252 11.09 -8.65 -4.82
CA ILE A 252 10.67 -7.24 -4.93
C ILE A 252 11.91 -6.33 -4.83
N GLU A 253 12.79 -6.57 -3.86
CA GLU A 253 14.05 -5.83 -3.71
C GLU A 253 14.96 -5.99 -4.93
N GLN A 254 15.08 -7.22 -5.46
CA GLN A 254 15.87 -7.47 -6.66
C GLN A 254 15.33 -6.72 -7.88
N CYS A 255 14.00 -6.68 -8.08
CA CYS A 255 13.37 -5.89 -9.14
C CYS A 255 13.64 -4.39 -8.97
N ILE A 256 13.46 -3.85 -7.76
CA ILE A 256 13.67 -2.43 -7.45
C ILE A 256 15.14 -2.03 -7.61
N TYR A 257 16.08 -2.90 -7.22
CA TYR A 257 17.50 -2.70 -7.41
C TYR A 257 17.87 -2.62 -8.89
N CYS A 258 17.42 -3.57 -9.72
CA CYS A 258 17.71 -3.54 -11.16
C CYS A 258 17.02 -2.37 -11.88
N LEU A 259 15.80 -2.00 -11.48
CA LEU A 259 15.04 -0.89 -12.07
C LEU A 259 15.63 0.47 -11.74
N TYR A 260 15.92 0.73 -10.46
CA TYR A 260 16.19 2.09 -9.95
C TYR A 260 17.52 2.23 -9.20
N GLY A 261 18.29 1.16 -9.04
CA GLY A 261 19.53 1.16 -8.27
C GLY A 261 19.31 1.38 -6.77
N LEU A 262 18.08 1.15 -6.28
CA LEU A 262 17.71 1.38 -4.88
C LEU A 262 17.98 0.14 -4.04
N VAL A 263 18.79 0.29 -2.99
CA VAL A 263 18.99 -0.74 -1.96
C VAL A 263 18.08 -0.43 -0.78
N LEU A 264 17.00 -1.21 -0.61
CA LEU A 264 15.99 -0.95 0.42
C LEU A 264 16.48 -1.34 1.82
N ARG A 265 17.14 -2.50 1.95
CA ARG A 265 17.74 -2.99 3.19
C ARG A 265 19.26 -3.12 3.04
N LYS A 266 20.01 -2.14 3.57
CA LYS A 266 21.49 -2.11 3.47
C LYS A 266 22.17 -3.39 3.97
N SER A 267 21.65 -3.99 5.05
CA SER A 267 22.15 -5.25 5.61
C SER A 267 22.03 -6.45 4.66
N LYS A 268 21.15 -6.37 3.66
CA LYS A 268 20.89 -7.41 2.67
C LYS A 268 21.51 -7.16 1.30
N MET A 269 22.30 -6.09 1.13
CA MET A 269 22.93 -5.74 -0.15
C MET A 269 23.70 -6.89 -0.79
N LYS A 270 24.38 -7.71 0.02
CA LYS A 270 25.14 -8.90 -0.42
C LYS A 270 24.29 -10.04 -1.01
N TYR A 271 22.97 -10.00 -0.84
CA TYR A 271 22.05 -11.01 -1.39
C TYR A 271 21.40 -10.53 -2.70
N LEU A 272 21.67 -9.30 -3.13
CA LEU A 272 21.24 -8.79 -4.42
C LEU A 272 22.21 -9.23 -5.51
N ASN A 273 21.67 -9.74 -6.61
CA ASN A 273 22.44 -10.06 -7.80
C ASN A 273 22.69 -8.78 -8.60
N ASP A 274 23.96 -8.47 -8.85
CA ASP A 274 24.33 -7.36 -9.70
C ASP A 274 24.26 -7.76 -11.18
N HIS A 275 23.20 -7.31 -11.86
CA HIS A 275 23.02 -7.48 -13.30
C HIS A 275 23.61 -6.32 -14.12
N ASN A 276 24.41 -5.44 -13.50
CA ASN A 276 25.12 -4.34 -14.16
C ASN A 276 24.23 -3.40 -15.00
N CYS A 277 22.99 -3.20 -14.54
CA CYS A 277 21.97 -2.44 -15.28
C CYS A 277 22.09 -0.93 -15.02
N ARG A 278 22.01 -0.12 -16.08
CA ARG A 278 21.95 1.34 -15.94
C ARG A 278 20.58 1.77 -15.41
N SER A 279 20.50 2.02 -14.11
CA SER A 279 19.27 2.39 -13.39
C SER A 279 18.45 3.47 -14.11
N LEU A 280 17.13 3.28 -14.12
CA LEU A 280 16.18 4.25 -14.62
C LEU A 280 16.04 5.43 -13.67
N GLU A 281 15.65 6.57 -14.22
CA GLU A 281 15.26 7.72 -13.42
C GLU A 281 13.98 7.41 -12.64
N LEU A 282 14.00 7.73 -11.34
CA LEU A 282 12.86 7.52 -10.47
C LEU A 282 11.91 8.72 -10.58
N THR A 283 10.84 8.57 -11.36
CA THR A 283 9.75 9.55 -11.43
C THR A 283 8.74 9.34 -10.29
N LEU A 284 7.84 10.31 -10.09
CA LEU A 284 6.81 10.23 -9.05
C LEU A 284 5.90 9.00 -9.19
N ASP A 285 5.48 8.69 -10.43
CA ASP A 285 4.66 7.50 -10.72
C ASP A 285 5.38 6.21 -10.32
N LYS A 286 6.69 6.13 -10.60
CA LYS A 286 7.51 4.97 -10.22
C LYS A 286 7.77 4.90 -8.72
N ALA A 287 7.98 6.05 -8.08
CA ALA A 287 8.13 6.16 -6.63
C ALA A 287 6.87 5.64 -5.90
N SER A 288 5.68 5.86 -6.46
CA SER A 288 4.43 5.32 -5.90
C SER A 288 4.42 3.79 -5.84
N ILE A 289 4.97 3.11 -6.86
CA ILE A 289 5.07 1.65 -6.89
C ILE A 289 6.04 1.17 -5.80
N VAL A 290 7.20 1.82 -5.68
CA VAL A 290 8.20 1.48 -4.66
C VAL A 290 7.68 1.77 -3.24
N PHE A 291 6.91 2.84 -3.06
CA PHE A 291 6.24 3.15 -1.80
C PHE A 291 5.35 1.98 -1.34
N TYR A 292 4.52 1.45 -2.24
CA TYR A 292 3.63 0.34 -1.91
C TYR A 292 4.34 -0.97 -1.59
N ALA A 293 5.54 -1.18 -2.12
CA ALA A 293 6.37 -2.33 -1.73
C ALA A 293 6.87 -2.25 -0.27
N LEU A 294 7.01 -1.03 0.27
CA LEU A 294 7.56 -0.78 1.61
C LEU A 294 6.51 -0.37 2.64
N ARG A 295 5.32 0.01 2.18
CA ARG A 295 4.19 0.38 3.03
C ARG A 295 3.82 -0.82 3.91
N PRO A 296 3.66 -0.65 5.23
CA PRO A 296 3.10 -1.70 6.09
C PRO A 296 1.74 -2.21 5.57
N LYS A 297 1.43 -3.50 5.77
CA LYS A 297 0.14 -4.09 5.34
C LYS A 297 -1.02 -3.38 6.03
N HIS A 298 -0.99 -3.38 7.34
CA HIS A 298 -1.84 -2.54 8.18
C HIS A 298 -1.05 -1.29 8.52
N LEU A 299 -1.69 -0.13 8.37
CA LEU A 299 -1.10 1.10 8.89
C LEU A 299 -0.94 0.93 10.41
N PRO A 300 0.16 1.41 11.00
CA PRO A 300 0.31 1.42 12.44
C PRO A 300 -0.86 2.16 13.06
N GLY A 301 -1.37 1.70 14.20
CA GLY A 301 -2.22 2.53 15.05
C GLY A 301 -1.40 3.64 15.70
N TYR A 302 -2.06 4.69 16.16
CA TYR A 302 -1.40 5.74 16.96
C TYR A 302 -0.74 5.16 18.24
N GLU A 303 -1.28 4.05 18.75
CA GLU A 303 -0.78 3.27 19.89
C GLU A 303 0.39 2.34 19.52
N GLY A 304 1.21 2.00 20.52
CA GLY A 304 2.22 0.92 20.42
C GLY A 304 3.57 1.34 19.82
N ARG A 305 4.67 0.91 20.45
CA ARG A 305 6.05 1.29 20.04
C ARG A 305 6.63 0.49 18.88
N LEU A 306 6.04 -0.64 18.48
CA LEU A 306 6.74 -1.68 17.71
C LEU A 306 6.38 -1.79 16.21
N CYS A 307 5.47 -0.96 15.69
CA CYS A 307 4.92 -1.15 14.34
C CYS A 307 5.15 0.02 13.37
N THR A 308 6.19 0.84 13.55
CA THR A 308 6.48 1.99 12.64
C THR A 308 7.46 1.64 11.50
N ILE A 309 7.59 2.53 10.51
CA ILE A 309 8.56 2.36 9.41
C ILE A 309 10.01 2.47 9.91
N THR A 310 10.95 1.85 9.20
CA THR A 310 12.37 1.91 9.55
C THR A 310 13.00 3.24 9.16
N ASN A 311 14.15 3.58 9.76
CA ASN A 311 14.91 4.78 9.39
C ASN A 311 15.31 4.78 7.90
N GLU A 312 15.67 3.62 7.35
CA GLU A 312 15.98 3.46 5.92
C GLU A 312 14.77 3.76 5.03
N THR A 313 13.60 3.23 5.42
CA THR A 313 12.33 3.50 4.72
C THR A 313 11.98 4.98 4.78
N GLU A 314 12.13 5.62 5.94
CA GLU A 314 11.85 7.04 6.12
C GLU A 314 12.73 7.92 5.24
N SER A 315 14.04 7.65 5.19
CA SER A 315 14.97 8.39 4.33
C SER A 315 14.62 8.25 2.84
N LEU A 316 14.16 7.07 2.42
CA LEU A 316 13.69 6.87 1.05
C LEU A 316 12.37 7.61 0.78
N PHE A 317 11.45 7.60 1.74
CA PHE A 317 10.19 8.32 1.64
C PHE A 317 10.39 9.84 1.60
N GLN A 318 11.40 10.40 2.28
CA GLN A 318 11.75 11.82 2.16
C GLN A 318 12.13 12.18 0.72
N ARG A 319 12.87 11.28 0.04
CA ARG A 319 13.17 11.45 -1.39
C ARG A 319 11.88 11.47 -2.22
N PHE A 320 10.88 10.65 -1.88
CA PHE A 320 9.59 10.67 -2.57
C PHE A 320 8.82 11.96 -2.28
N GLU A 321 8.80 12.42 -1.02
CA GLU A 321 8.17 13.70 -0.66
C GLU A 321 8.76 14.87 -1.45
N SER A 322 10.08 14.89 -1.64
CA SER A 322 10.75 15.97 -2.40
C SER A 322 10.35 16.05 -3.87
N MET A 323 9.79 14.98 -4.43
CA MET A 323 9.26 14.94 -5.80
C MET A 323 7.80 15.40 -5.89
N ILE A 324 7.12 15.57 -4.75
CA ILE A 324 5.73 16.00 -4.68
C ILE A 324 5.68 17.52 -4.65
N GLU A 325 5.01 18.12 -5.63
CA GLU A 325 4.79 19.57 -5.63
C GLU A 325 3.76 19.97 -4.57
N TRP A 326 4.18 20.78 -3.59
CA TRP A 326 3.27 21.42 -2.64
C TRP A 326 2.67 22.70 -3.24
N ASN A 327 1.60 22.53 -4.01
CA ASN A 327 0.94 23.63 -4.73
C ASN A 327 0.06 24.52 -3.83
N ASP A 328 -0.37 25.66 -4.38
CA ASP A 328 -1.22 26.64 -3.68
C ASP A 328 -2.54 26.04 -3.18
N GLU A 329 -3.09 25.05 -3.89
CA GLU A 329 -4.32 24.36 -3.48
C GLU A 329 -4.12 23.57 -2.19
N ARG A 330 -3.03 22.81 -2.07
CA ARG A 330 -2.67 22.07 -0.84
C ARG A 330 -2.42 23.02 0.32
N GLU A 331 -1.78 24.15 0.05
CA GLU A 331 -1.53 25.17 1.05
C GLU A 331 -2.81 25.86 1.52
N GLN A 332 -3.73 26.17 0.60
CA GLN A 332 -5.04 26.72 0.94
C GLN A 332 -5.85 25.76 1.81
N ARG A 333 -5.84 24.47 1.48
CA ARG A 333 -6.47 23.41 2.28
C ARG A 333 -5.91 23.35 3.69
N ARG A 334 -4.58 23.40 3.82
CA ARG A 334 -3.89 23.43 5.11
C ARG A 334 -4.31 24.65 5.93
N LYS A 335 -4.39 25.84 5.31
CA LYS A 335 -4.83 27.08 5.97
C LYS A 335 -6.28 26.98 6.45
N ILE A 336 -7.20 26.44 5.63
CA ILE A 336 -8.60 26.23 6.00
C ILE A 336 -8.71 25.25 7.19
N LEU A 337 -7.99 24.13 7.14
CA LEU A 337 -7.98 23.18 8.25
C LEU A 337 -7.47 23.84 9.54
N LEU A 338 -6.37 24.59 9.46
CA LEU A 338 -5.82 25.29 10.62
C LEU A 338 -6.74 26.38 11.16
N SER A 339 -7.46 27.11 10.31
CA SER A 339 -8.44 28.09 10.79
C SER A 339 -9.59 27.41 11.53
N HIS A 340 -10.11 26.31 11.00
CA HIS A 340 -11.15 25.54 11.69
C HIS A 340 -10.67 24.95 13.02
N ILE A 341 -9.43 24.46 13.08
CA ILE A 341 -8.82 24.00 14.34
C ILE A 341 -8.72 25.15 15.33
N ALA A 342 -8.25 26.33 14.90
CA ALA A 342 -8.12 27.49 15.77
C ALA A 342 -9.49 27.96 16.30
N ASP A 343 -10.51 28.01 15.42
CA ASP A 343 -11.87 28.38 15.78
C ASP A 343 -12.47 27.37 16.77
N ALA A 344 -12.29 26.07 16.54
CA ALA A 344 -12.78 25.01 17.42
C ALA A 344 -12.02 24.91 18.75
N ALA A 345 -10.74 25.31 18.79
CA ALA A 345 -9.95 25.41 20.02
C ALA A 345 -10.22 26.71 20.79
N SER A 346 -10.87 27.71 20.17
CA SER A 346 -11.19 28.98 20.81
C SER A 346 -12.32 28.84 21.84
N ILE A 347 -12.29 29.73 22.84
CA ILE A 347 -13.32 29.84 23.88
C ILE A 347 -14.27 30.97 23.45
N ASN A 348 -15.57 30.69 23.41
CA ASN A 348 -16.58 31.68 23.08
C ASN A 348 -16.76 32.71 24.21
N SER A 349 -17.55 33.76 23.97
CA SER A 349 -17.83 34.83 24.95
C SER A 349 -18.48 34.36 26.26
N GLN A 350 -18.90 33.10 26.34
CA GLN A 350 -19.47 32.46 27.53
C GLN A 350 -18.47 31.55 28.27
N GLY A 351 -17.19 31.54 27.89
CA GLY A 351 -16.19 30.71 28.55
C GLY A 351 -16.26 29.23 28.16
N LYS A 352 -16.95 28.88 27.07
CA LYS A 352 -17.09 27.49 26.59
C LYS A 352 -16.42 27.28 25.25
N GLN A 353 -15.84 26.09 25.06
CA GLN A 353 -15.36 25.66 23.75
C GLN A 353 -16.53 25.49 22.78
N SER A 354 -16.30 25.72 21.49
CA SER A 354 -17.28 25.30 20.47
C SER A 354 -17.48 23.79 20.53
N ASP A 355 -18.72 23.32 20.55
CA ASP A 355 -19.07 21.89 20.40
C ASP A 355 -19.17 21.47 18.92
N GLU A 356 -18.92 22.39 18.00
CA GLU A 356 -19.03 22.14 16.58
C GLU A 356 -17.85 21.29 16.08
N LEU A 357 -18.15 20.18 15.42
CA LEU A 357 -17.14 19.34 14.79
C LEU A 357 -16.60 20.00 13.52
N ILE A 358 -15.32 19.76 13.22
CA ILE A 358 -14.66 20.30 12.03
C ILE A 358 -15.21 19.55 10.81
N HIS A 359 -16.19 20.16 10.15
CA HIS A 359 -16.81 19.62 8.94
C HIS A 359 -16.11 20.15 7.69
N LEU A 360 -15.08 19.43 7.24
CA LEU A 360 -14.46 19.68 5.94
C LEU A 360 -15.27 18.97 4.84
N SER A 361 -15.97 19.74 4.00
CA SER A 361 -16.85 19.15 2.99
C SER A 361 -16.05 18.47 1.88
N ALA A 362 -16.45 17.26 1.47
CA ALA A 362 -15.76 16.52 0.38
C ALA A 362 -15.73 17.28 -0.96
N LYS A 363 -16.61 18.29 -1.15
CA LYS A 363 -16.60 19.19 -2.31
C LYS A 363 -15.48 20.22 -2.28
N GLN A 364 -15.04 20.65 -1.09
CA GLN A 364 -13.92 21.60 -0.91
C GLN A 364 -12.54 20.94 -1.15
N PHE A 365 -12.47 19.60 -1.18
CA PHE A 365 -11.21 18.85 -1.22
C PHE A 365 -11.17 17.81 -2.37
N LYS A 366 -11.80 18.12 -3.52
CA LYS A 366 -11.64 17.31 -4.74
C LYS A 366 -10.26 17.59 -5.34
N SER A 367 -9.24 16.81 -4.99
CA SER A 367 -8.07 16.68 -5.87
C SER A 367 -7.88 15.24 -6.30
N ASN A 368 -7.28 15.12 -7.49
CA ASN A 368 -6.70 13.90 -8.03
C ASN A 368 -5.42 13.55 -7.24
N ASN A 369 -5.52 13.37 -5.92
CA ASN A 369 -4.37 12.91 -5.16
C ASN A 369 -4.12 11.46 -5.50
N SER A 370 -2.85 11.16 -5.68
CA SER A 370 -2.41 9.78 -5.75
C SER A 370 -2.75 9.10 -4.42
N LEU A 371 -3.08 7.82 -4.49
CA LEU A 371 -3.42 7.03 -3.31
C LEU A 371 -2.22 6.91 -2.35
N PHE A 372 -0.98 7.06 -2.84
CA PHE A 372 0.23 6.92 -2.02
C PHE A 372 0.46 8.15 -1.12
N GLU A 373 0.11 9.36 -1.59
CA GLU A 373 0.20 10.59 -0.78
C GLU A 373 -0.63 10.50 0.51
N LYS A 374 -1.76 9.79 0.45
CA LYS A 374 -2.67 9.62 1.59
C LYS A 374 -2.05 8.83 2.73
N ASP A 375 -1.13 7.91 2.46
CA ASP A 375 -0.54 7.08 3.50
C ASP A 375 0.88 7.54 3.85
N LEU A 376 1.57 8.21 2.92
CA LEU A 376 2.91 8.74 3.10
C LEU A 376 3.01 9.70 4.30
N TYR A 377 2.15 10.73 4.36
CA TYR A 377 2.22 11.72 5.43
C TYR A 377 1.86 11.13 6.80
N TYR A 378 0.93 10.19 6.86
CA TYR A 378 0.62 9.49 8.09
C TYR A 378 1.79 8.64 8.59
N LEU A 379 2.45 7.89 7.70
CA LEU A 379 3.60 7.07 8.08
C LEU A 379 4.79 7.92 8.58
N PHE A 380 5.00 9.11 8.01
CA PHE A 380 5.95 10.07 8.58
C PHE A 380 5.54 10.52 9.99
N ALA A 381 4.27 10.90 10.16
CA ALA A 381 3.78 11.38 11.44
C ALA A 381 3.95 10.31 12.54
N ASP A 382 3.54 9.08 12.26
CA ASP A 382 3.70 7.92 13.14
C ASP A 382 5.18 7.65 13.48
N TYR A 383 6.07 7.66 12.48
CA TYR A 383 7.49 7.49 12.68
C TYR A 383 8.08 8.54 13.62
N TYR A 384 7.82 9.83 13.35
CA TYR A 384 8.37 10.91 14.15
C TYR A 384 7.81 10.95 15.57
N LEU A 385 6.55 10.55 15.75
CA LEU A 385 5.93 10.42 17.07
C LEU A 385 6.60 9.32 17.89
N LYS A 386 6.82 8.13 17.30
CA LYS A 386 7.36 6.95 18.00
C LYS A 386 8.87 7.01 18.21
N MET A 387 9.60 7.61 17.28
CA MET A 387 11.06 7.76 17.35
C MET A 387 11.53 8.83 18.35
N GLY A 388 10.65 9.75 18.78
CA GLY A 388 10.96 10.82 19.73
C GLY A 388 11.35 10.38 21.14
N SER A 389 11.32 9.08 21.44
CA SER A 389 11.57 8.53 22.79
C SER A 389 13.05 8.44 23.21
N LYS A 390 14.00 8.87 22.36
CA LYS A 390 15.44 8.64 22.59
C LYS A 390 16.16 9.72 23.41
N ASP A 391 15.89 11.01 23.20
CA ASP A 391 16.46 12.13 23.97
C ASP A 391 15.51 13.34 24.04
N ALA A 392 15.49 14.10 25.14
CA ALA A 392 14.51 15.18 25.39
C ALA A 392 14.46 16.29 24.30
N VAL A 393 15.62 16.77 23.82
CA VAL A 393 15.69 17.80 22.76
C VAL A 393 15.27 17.22 21.40
N THR A 394 15.62 15.97 21.14
CA THR A 394 15.18 15.27 19.92
C THR A 394 13.69 14.97 19.94
N ASN A 395 13.10 14.86 21.14
CA ASN A 395 11.68 14.58 21.35
C ASN A 395 10.79 15.77 20.96
N GLU A 396 11.16 17.00 21.33
CA GLU A 396 10.37 18.20 20.98
C GLU A 396 10.38 18.43 19.46
N SER A 397 11.56 18.39 18.84
CA SER A 397 11.72 18.57 17.40
C SER A 397 11.04 17.45 16.58
N SER A 398 11.09 16.20 17.04
CA SER A 398 10.40 15.10 16.36
C SER A 398 8.87 15.22 16.53
N LYS A 399 8.36 15.57 17.70
CA LYS A 399 6.92 15.80 17.92
C LYS A 399 6.38 16.94 17.08
N LYS A 400 7.16 18.02 16.90
CA LYS A 400 6.79 19.13 16.01
C LYS A 400 6.69 18.66 14.55
N LYS A 401 7.66 17.87 14.07
CA LYS A 401 7.56 17.24 12.74
C LYS A 401 6.36 16.31 12.62
N ALA A 402 6.09 15.50 13.65
CA ALA A 402 4.93 14.62 13.67
C ALA A 402 3.62 15.42 13.56
N GLN A 403 3.49 16.52 14.31
CA GLN A 403 2.35 17.42 14.23
C GLN A 403 2.16 17.99 12.82
N GLU A 404 3.24 18.48 12.18
CA GLU A 404 3.19 18.99 10.81
C GLU A 404 2.71 17.92 9.82
N TYR A 405 3.21 16.69 9.94
CA TYR A 405 2.81 15.58 9.06
C TYR A 405 1.39 15.08 9.32
N TYR A 406 0.90 15.05 10.56
CA TYR A 406 -0.50 14.75 10.84
C TYR A 406 -1.43 15.81 10.23
N ILE A 407 -1.07 17.09 10.31
CA ILE A 407 -1.85 18.16 9.65
C ILE A 407 -1.84 17.98 8.13
N LYS A 408 -0.67 17.69 7.53
CA LYS A 408 -0.58 17.37 6.09
C LYS A 408 -1.46 16.19 5.72
N ASP A 409 -1.50 15.14 6.53
CA ASP A 409 -2.36 13.99 6.30
C ASP A 409 -3.86 14.36 6.35
N LEU A 410 -4.26 15.12 7.36
CA LEU A 410 -5.65 15.56 7.52
C LEU A 410 -6.13 16.46 6.38
N CYS A 411 -5.24 17.16 5.66
CA CYS A 411 -5.59 17.86 4.41
C CYS A 411 -6.15 16.91 3.31
N PHE A 412 -5.88 15.61 3.44
CA PHE A 412 -6.30 14.57 2.49
C PHE A 412 -7.28 13.56 3.11
N ASN A 413 -7.13 13.26 4.40
CA ASN A 413 -7.86 12.24 5.13
C ASN A 413 -8.49 12.82 6.41
N THR A 414 -9.44 13.72 6.26
CA THR A 414 -10.10 14.43 7.39
C THR A 414 -10.81 13.50 8.37
N LYS A 415 -11.10 12.26 7.97
CA LYS A 415 -11.76 11.22 8.77
C LYS A 415 -10.79 10.13 9.25
N ARG A 416 -9.47 10.33 9.21
CA ARG A 416 -8.54 9.34 9.77
C ARG A 416 -8.47 9.51 11.29
N PHE A 417 -8.95 8.50 12.01
CA PHE A 417 -8.94 8.45 13.47
C PHE A 417 -7.52 8.65 14.02
N ASP A 418 -6.55 7.83 13.58
CA ASP A 418 -5.19 7.85 14.12
C ASP A 418 -4.47 9.19 13.97
N SER A 419 -4.80 9.99 12.96
CA SER A 419 -4.20 11.32 12.77
C SER A 419 -4.71 12.33 13.80
N TRP A 420 -6.00 12.28 14.12
CA TRP A 420 -6.58 13.09 15.20
C TRP A 420 -6.13 12.60 16.58
N ALA A 421 -6.07 11.28 16.79
CA ALA A 421 -5.57 10.68 18.02
C ALA A 421 -4.08 11.01 18.24
N GLY A 422 -3.25 10.91 17.21
CA GLY A 422 -1.83 11.28 17.25
C GLY A 422 -1.60 12.76 17.60
N LEU A 423 -2.40 13.68 17.03
CA LEU A 423 -2.37 15.10 17.42
C LEU A 423 -2.77 15.30 18.89
N THR A 424 -3.79 14.58 19.36
CA THR A 424 -4.23 14.60 20.76
C THR A 424 -3.10 14.19 21.69
N VAL A 425 -2.42 13.08 21.39
CA VAL A 425 -1.28 12.56 22.16
C VAL A 425 -0.11 13.55 22.19
N ILE A 426 0.17 14.23 21.07
CA ILE A 426 1.21 15.29 21.03
C ILE A 426 0.88 16.42 22.01
N GLU A 427 -0.38 16.86 22.07
CA GLU A 427 -0.81 17.87 23.04
C GLU A 427 -0.75 17.35 24.49
N PHE A 428 -1.07 16.07 24.73
CA PHE A 428 -0.91 15.46 26.06
C PHE A 428 0.54 15.53 26.56
N TYR A 429 1.51 15.26 25.68
CA TYR A 429 2.92 15.42 26.04
C TYR A 429 3.30 16.86 26.38
N LYS A 430 2.73 17.86 25.69
CA LYS A 430 2.97 19.27 26.02
C LYS A 430 2.38 19.62 27.38
N ILE A 431 1.17 19.14 27.70
CA ILE A 431 0.55 19.33 29.01
C ILE A 431 1.43 18.74 30.11
N ASP A 432 1.92 17.51 29.93
CA ASP A 432 2.81 16.84 30.88
C ASP A 432 4.11 17.62 31.12
N GLU A 433 4.68 18.21 30.06
CA GLU A 433 5.86 19.09 30.14
C GLU A 433 5.59 20.35 30.97
N PHE A 434 4.46 21.04 30.75
CA PHE A 434 4.06 22.20 31.56
C PHE A 434 3.88 21.83 33.04
N ILE A 435 3.29 20.67 33.31
CA ILE A 435 3.04 20.21 34.68
C ILE A 435 4.36 19.82 35.37
N THR A 436 5.28 19.21 34.64
CA THR A 436 6.60 18.78 35.15
C THR A 436 7.51 19.96 35.46
N ALA A 437 7.40 21.07 34.72
CA ALA A 437 8.20 22.28 34.96
C ALA A 437 7.95 22.93 36.34
N ASP A 438 6.82 22.59 36.99
CA ASP A 438 6.41 23.05 38.32
C ASP A 438 6.32 24.58 38.51
N ASP A 439 6.19 25.31 37.41
CA ASP A 439 5.85 26.73 37.38
C ASP A 439 4.49 26.93 36.70
N PHE A 440 3.70 27.89 37.20
CA PHE A 440 2.37 28.14 36.66
C PHE A 440 2.45 28.87 35.33
N ASP A 441 2.01 28.18 34.26
CA ASP A 441 1.94 28.75 32.93
C ASP A 441 0.51 28.68 32.37
N PRO A 442 -0.18 29.83 32.15
CA PRO A 442 -1.54 29.83 31.62
C PRO A 442 -1.64 29.29 30.19
N ARG A 443 -0.54 29.17 29.44
CA ARG A 443 -0.54 28.59 28.09
C ARG A 443 -0.99 27.12 28.10
N ILE A 444 -0.87 26.42 29.22
CA ILE A 444 -1.36 25.04 29.40
C ILE A 444 -2.85 24.89 29.04
N PHE A 445 -3.65 25.94 29.27
CA PHE A 445 -5.08 25.90 28.93
C PHE A 445 -5.31 25.91 27.43
N ASN A 446 -4.55 26.69 26.66
CA ASN A 446 -4.64 26.69 25.20
C ASN A 446 -4.24 25.31 24.61
N VAL A 447 -3.23 24.68 25.21
CA VAL A 447 -2.78 23.32 24.86
C VAL A 447 -3.89 22.31 25.17
N HIS A 448 -4.51 22.38 26.35
CA HIS A 448 -5.65 21.54 26.70
C HIS A 448 -6.84 21.77 25.76
N MET A 449 -7.19 23.01 25.42
CA MET A 449 -8.26 23.30 24.46
C MET A 449 -8.01 22.67 23.09
N SER A 450 -6.75 22.72 22.62
CA SER A 450 -6.33 22.06 21.38
C SER A 450 -6.44 20.54 21.49
N ALA A 451 -5.99 19.96 22.61
CA ALA A 451 -6.12 18.53 22.88
C ALA A 451 -7.59 18.09 22.87
N SER A 452 -8.48 18.82 23.57
CA SER A 452 -9.92 18.56 23.58
C SER A 452 -10.56 18.70 22.19
N CYS A 453 -10.08 19.62 21.36
CA CYS A 453 -10.52 19.74 19.97
C CYS A 453 -10.16 18.49 19.17
N PHE A 454 -8.90 18.08 19.18
CA PHE A 454 -8.42 16.91 18.45
C PHE A 454 -9.06 15.61 18.95
N PHE A 455 -9.19 15.47 20.26
CA PHE A 455 -9.84 14.34 20.91
C PHE A 455 -11.29 14.18 20.45
N ARG A 456 -12.07 15.27 20.45
CA ARG A 456 -13.46 15.24 19.98
C ARG A 456 -13.56 14.89 18.50
N GLN A 457 -12.61 15.32 17.67
CA GLN A 457 -12.56 14.88 16.27
C GLN A 457 -12.27 13.38 16.16
N ALA A 458 -11.30 12.85 16.91
CA ALA A 458 -10.97 11.43 16.91
C ALA A 458 -12.19 10.59 17.30
N VAL A 459 -12.81 10.89 18.44
CA VAL A 459 -13.99 10.18 18.95
C VAL A 459 -15.20 10.28 18.02
N SER A 460 -15.33 11.37 17.26
CA SER A 460 -16.40 11.51 16.27
C SER A 460 -16.26 10.56 15.08
N VAL A 461 -15.02 10.13 14.78
CA VAL A 461 -14.71 9.13 13.75
C VAL A 461 -14.88 7.73 14.33
N GLU A 462 -14.26 7.47 15.48
CA GLU A 462 -14.28 6.18 16.16
C GLU A 462 -14.46 6.41 17.67
N SER A 463 -15.66 6.15 18.16
CA SER A 463 -16.04 6.43 19.56
C SER A 463 -15.74 5.27 20.51
N ASN A 464 -15.51 4.07 19.96
CA ASN A 464 -15.17 2.85 20.68
C ASN A 464 -13.65 2.69 20.66
N ASN A 465 -12.96 3.42 21.53
CA ASN A 465 -11.53 3.24 21.76
C ASN A 465 -11.24 3.49 23.24
N HIS A 466 -11.10 2.41 24.01
CA HIS A 466 -10.87 2.47 25.46
C HIS A 466 -9.64 3.32 25.83
N THR A 467 -8.49 3.08 25.18
CA THR A 467 -7.21 3.71 25.48
C THR A 467 -7.27 5.23 25.36
N LEU A 468 -7.81 5.76 24.26
CA LEU A 468 -7.86 7.20 24.02
C LEU A 468 -8.74 7.91 25.05
N TRP A 469 -9.89 7.32 25.40
CA TRP A 469 -10.77 7.85 26.44
C TRP A 469 -10.08 7.85 27.81
N MET A 470 -9.34 6.79 28.14
CA MET A 470 -8.57 6.70 29.37
C MET A 470 -7.46 7.76 29.44
N GLU A 471 -6.66 7.92 28.39
CA GLU A 471 -5.58 8.91 28.36
C GLU A 471 -6.12 10.34 28.45
N TYR A 472 -7.23 10.63 27.78
CA TYR A 472 -7.89 11.94 27.89
C TYR A 472 -8.42 12.18 29.32
N ALA A 473 -9.07 11.19 29.92
CA ALA A 473 -9.56 11.30 31.29
C ALA A 473 -8.41 11.53 32.30
N GLU A 474 -7.29 10.82 32.12
CA GLU A 474 -6.10 10.94 32.95
C GLU A 474 -5.47 12.33 32.84
N ILE A 475 -5.19 12.82 31.63
CA ILE A 475 -4.54 14.13 31.47
C ILE A 475 -5.41 15.27 32.00
N THR A 476 -6.75 15.19 31.82
CA THR A 476 -7.69 16.16 32.37
C THR A 476 -7.70 16.10 33.91
N TYR A 477 -7.59 14.91 34.52
CA TYR A 477 -7.46 14.77 35.96
C TYR A 477 -6.13 15.36 36.50
N ILE A 478 -5.03 15.12 35.81
CA ILE A 478 -3.72 15.67 36.18
C ILE A 478 -3.77 17.20 36.09
N LEU A 479 -4.32 17.77 35.01
CA LEU A 479 -4.53 19.20 34.86
C LEU A 479 -5.40 19.77 35.99
N GLN A 480 -6.49 19.10 36.35
CA GLN A 480 -7.34 19.49 37.48
C GLN A 480 -6.56 19.56 38.80
N SER A 481 -5.67 18.59 39.03
CA SER A 481 -4.82 18.54 40.21
C SER A 481 -3.82 19.69 40.22
N TYR A 482 -3.21 19.98 39.06
CA TYR A 482 -2.32 21.13 38.86
C TYR A 482 -3.03 22.47 39.11
N CYS A 483 -4.23 22.68 38.55
CA CYS A 483 -5.04 23.88 38.84
C CYS A 483 -5.40 23.99 40.34
N SER A 484 -5.57 22.87 41.03
CA SER A 484 -5.83 22.87 42.48
C SER A 484 -4.62 23.31 43.30
N LYS A 485 -3.40 23.03 42.84
CA LYS A 485 -2.14 23.49 43.45
C LYS A 485 -1.99 25.01 43.29
N TYR A 486 -2.28 25.55 42.11
CA TYR A 486 -2.18 26.98 41.81
C TYR A 486 -3.54 27.70 41.82
N LYS A 487 -4.38 27.39 42.82
CA LYS A 487 -5.78 27.84 42.87
C LYS A 487 -5.95 29.35 42.64
N GLU A 488 -5.11 30.17 43.27
CA GLU A 488 -5.18 31.64 43.16
C GLU A 488 -4.90 32.16 41.74
N LYS A 489 -4.08 31.46 40.96
CA LYS A 489 -3.72 31.83 39.58
C LYS A 489 -4.64 31.19 38.54
N ALA A 490 -5.21 30.03 38.86
CA ALA A 490 -6.02 29.23 37.94
C ALA A 490 -7.49 29.68 37.83
N THR A 491 -8.00 30.46 38.78
CA THR A 491 -9.41 30.92 38.82
C THR A 491 -9.81 31.73 37.60
N ASP A 492 -8.86 32.43 36.97
CA ASP A 492 -9.12 33.26 35.79
C ASP A 492 -9.34 32.43 34.52
N TYR A 493 -8.97 31.14 34.55
CA TYR A 493 -8.99 30.25 33.40
C TYR A 493 -9.95 29.07 33.56
N VAL A 494 -10.13 28.59 34.79
CA VAL A 494 -11.07 27.50 35.12
C VAL A 494 -12.11 28.03 36.10
N PRO A 495 -13.34 28.33 35.63
CA PRO A 495 -14.33 29.03 36.44
C PRO A 495 -14.82 28.21 37.64
N GLU A 496 -14.87 26.87 37.51
CA GLU A 496 -15.27 25.98 38.61
C GLU A 496 -14.38 24.75 38.72
N ARG A 497 -14.02 24.38 39.95
CA ARG A 497 -13.26 23.16 40.27
C ARG A 497 -13.95 21.88 39.78
N SER A 498 -15.27 21.87 39.76
CA SER A 498 -16.13 20.78 39.28
C SER A 498 -16.05 20.56 37.78
N PHE A 499 -15.68 21.57 36.99
CA PHE A 499 -15.75 21.50 35.53
C PHE A 499 -14.84 20.39 34.95
N LEU A 500 -13.54 20.44 35.25
CA LEU A 500 -12.58 19.42 34.78
C LEU A 500 -12.85 18.05 35.41
N LEU A 501 -13.35 17.99 36.65
CA LEU A 501 -13.72 16.73 37.30
C LEU A 501 -14.90 16.05 36.62
N ASN A 502 -15.90 16.82 36.15
CA ASN A 502 -17.05 16.29 35.43
C ASN A 502 -16.65 15.77 34.04
N ILE A 503 -15.77 16.48 33.31
CA ILE A 503 -15.22 16.00 32.02
C ILE A 503 -14.47 14.69 32.23
N CYS A 504 -13.61 14.63 33.24
CA CYS A 504 -12.85 13.45 33.59
C CYS A 504 -13.77 12.26 33.93
N LYS A 505 -14.84 12.50 34.72
CA LYS A 505 -15.85 11.50 35.06
C LYS A 505 -16.53 10.94 33.81
N GLU A 506 -17.02 11.81 32.93
CA GLU A 506 -17.68 11.40 31.69
C GLU A 506 -16.73 10.58 30.81
N ALA A 507 -15.48 11.03 30.66
CA ALA A 507 -14.48 10.34 29.85
C ALA A 507 -14.17 8.93 30.38
N TYR A 508 -14.02 8.76 31.70
CA TYR A 508 -13.85 7.43 32.31
C TYR A 508 -15.09 6.55 32.14
N GLU A 509 -16.30 7.10 32.30
CA GLU A 509 -17.55 6.36 32.07
C GLU A 509 -17.66 5.88 30.61
N LYS A 510 -17.26 6.72 29.65
CA LYS A 510 -17.18 6.36 28.23
C LYS A 510 -16.12 5.29 27.97
N ALA A 511 -14.91 5.43 28.54
CA ALA A 511 -13.86 4.42 28.44
C ALA A 511 -14.33 3.05 28.93
N ASN A 512 -15.05 3.01 30.06
CA ASN A 512 -15.55 1.75 30.61
C ASN A 512 -16.66 1.13 29.77
N ALA A 513 -17.46 1.95 29.08
CA ALA A 513 -18.53 1.51 28.19
C ALA A 513 -18.01 1.01 26.82
N CYS A 514 -16.75 1.25 26.48
CA CYS A 514 -16.15 0.71 25.26
C CYS A 514 -16.18 -0.82 25.27
N THR A 515 -16.51 -1.39 24.11
CA THR A 515 -16.66 -2.84 23.88
C THR A 515 -15.45 -3.48 23.23
N ASP A 516 -14.39 -2.70 22.99
CA ASP A 516 -13.14 -3.22 22.45
C ASP A 516 -12.58 -4.24 23.44
N ASN A 517 -12.26 -5.44 22.95
CA ASN A 517 -11.60 -6.49 23.73
C ASN A 517 -10.14 -6.09 23.97
N ASP A 518 -9.91 -5.06 24.78
CA ASP A 518 -8.59 -4.81 25.33
C ASP A 518 -8.35 -5.85 26.43
N GLU A 519 -7.55 -6.87 26.10
CA GLU A 519 -7.10 -7.87 27.07
C GLU A 519 -6.37 -7.22 28.27
N ASN A 520 -5.94 -5.95 28.15
CA ASN A 520 -5.33 -5.16 29.20
C ASN A 520 -6.30 -4.15 29.86
N LYS A 521 -7.63 -4.29 29.67
CA LYS A 521 -8.60 -3.44 30.36
C LYS A 521 -8.48 -3.62 31.88
N GLU A 522 -7.82 -2.67 32.52
CA GLU A 522 -7.62 -2.65 33.96
C GLU A 522 -8.86 -2.07 34.65
N ASP A 523 -9.89 -2.91 34.86
CA ASP A 523 -11.15 -2.50 35.51
C ASP A 523 -10.93 -1.86 36.89
N TRP A 524 -9.86 -2.27 37.59
CA TRP A 524 -9.45 -1.67 38.86
C TRP A 524 -9.01 -0.20 38.71
N THR A 525 -8.32 0.16 37.62
CA THR A 525 -7.81 1.51 37.33
C THR A 525 -8.98 2.47 37.14
N TYR A 526 -10.01 2.05 36.41
CA TYR A 526 -11.26 2.81 36.26
C TYR A 526 -11.92 3.07 37.63
N LEU A 527 -12.13 2.03 38.45
CA LEU A 527 -12.78 2.16 39.75
C LEU A 527 -11.99 3.06 40.70
N TYR A 528 -10.67 2.92 40.72
CA TYR A 528 -9.78 3.75 41.51
C TYR A 528 -9.88 5.23 41.12
N MET A 529 -9.80 5.54 39.83
CA MET A 529 -9.90 6.91 39.34
C MET A 529 -11.29 7.51 39.59
N MET A 530 -12.35 6.72 39.43
CA MET A 530 -13.71 7.14 39.78
C MET A 530 -13.89 7.42 41.29
N GLY A 531 -13.19 6.70 42.16
CA GLY A 531 -13.13 7.00 43.59
C GLY A 531 -12.47 8.35 43.86
N LYS A 532 -11.30 8.58 43.25
CA LYS A 532 -10.55 9.85 43.36
C LYS A 532 -11.33 11.06 42.89
N ILE A 533 -12.11 10.92 41.81
CA ILE A 533 -12.96 11.98 41.28
C ILE A 533 -14.10 12.29 42.25
N ASP A 534 -14.82 11.27 42.71
CA ASP A 534 -15.93 11.43 43.64
C ASP A 534 -15.47 12.03 44.98
N GLU A 535 -14.28 11.68 45.47
CA GLU A 535 -13.71 12.25 46.69
C GLU A 535 -13.48 13.77 46.55
N LYS A 536 -12.93 14.18 45.39
CA LYS A 536 -12.70 15.59 45.08
C LYS A 536 -13.99 16.36 44.84
N LEU A 537 -15.02 15.73 44.25
CA LEU A 537 -16.35 16.32 44.00
C LEU A 537 -17.21 16.38 45.26
N HIS A 538 -17.10 15.39 46.14
CA HIS A 538 -18.02 15.15 47.26
C HIS A 538 -17.29 14.97 48.60
N ARG A 539 -16.52 15.99 49.00
CA ARG A 539 -15.72 15.99 50.25
C ARG A 539 -16.50 15.62 51.52
N ASN A 540 -17.82 15.84 51.53
CA ASN A 540 -18.69 15.57 52.67
C ASN A 540 -19.34 14.17 52.63
N ARG A 541 -19.07 13.35 51.62
CA ARG A 541 -19.70 12.02 51.40
C ARG A 541 -18.67 10.96 51.04
N LEU A 542 -17.70 10.73 51.93
CA LEU A 542 -16.56 9.83 51.72
C LEU A 542 -16.94 8.34 51.56
N PHE A 543 -18.13 7.93 51.99
CA PHE A 543 -18.57 6.55 51.89
C PHE A 543 -18.65 6.03 50.43
N VAL A 544 -18.99 6.89 49.48
CA VAL A 544 -19.11 6.51 48.06
C VAL A 544 -17.73 6.27 47.42
N PRO A 545 -16.75 7.20 47.53
CA PRO A 545 -15.35 6.94 47.14
C PRO A 545 -14.75 5.69 47.78
N LEU A 546 -14.94 5.50 49.10
CA LEU A 546 -14.36 4.37 49.82
C LEU A 546 -14.83 3.01 49.26
N LYS A 547 -16.11 2.89 48.90
CA LYS A 547 -16.61 1.67 48.24
C LYS A 547 -15.93 1.38 46.92
N LYS A 548 -15.64 2.41 46.13
CA LYS A 548 -14.96 2.26 44.84
C LYS A 548 -13.50 1.84 45.02
N TYR A 549 -12.81 2.41 46.01
CA TYR A 549 -11.45 1.99 46.36
C TYR A 549 -11.38 0.53 46.82
N VAL A 550 -12.32 0.09 47.67
CA VAL A 550 -12.39 -1.33 48.08
C VAL A 550 -12.61 -2.24 46.87
N ALA A 551 -13.55 -1.91 45.99
CA ALA A 551 -13.79 -2.72 44.79
C ALA A 551 -12.59 -2.75 43.84
N ALA A 552 -11.84 -1.64 43.71
CA ALA A 552 -10.59 -1.61 42.95
C ALA A 552 -9.51 -2.52 43.58
N LEU A 553 -9.41 -2.53 44.92
CA LEU A 553 -8.49 -3.40 45.64
C LEU A 553 -8.83 -4.88 45.47
N ASP A 554 -10.12 -5.23 45.52
CA ASP A 554 -10.59 -6.60 45.28
C ASP A 554 -10.19 -7.08 43.88
N LEU A 555 -10.40 -6.26 42.84
CA LEU A 555 -9.98 -6.57 41.47
C LEU A 555 -8.46 -6.68 41.32
N LEU A 556 -7.69 -5.78 41.96
CA LEU A 556 -6.22 -5.88 42.00
C LEU A 556 -5.75 -7.20 42.63
N HIS A 557 -6.41 -7.62 43.70
CA HIS A 557 -6.13 -8.88 44.37
C HIS A 557 -6.46 -10.09 43.49
N GLU A 558 -7.62 -10.09 42.84
CA GLU A 558 -8.04 -11.11 41.88
C GLU A 558 -7.05 -11.22 40.69
N ASN A 559 -6.54 -10.07 40.22
CA ASN A 559 -5.54 -9.97 39.16
C ASN A 559 -4.12 -10.37 39.61
N LYS A 560 -3.93 -10.79 40.87
CA LYS A 560 -2.63 -11.20 41.44
C LYS A 560 -1.55 -10.13 41.31
N ALA A 561 -1.92 -8.86 41.49
CA ALA A 561 -0.97 -7.75 41.43
C ALA A 561 0.19 -7.94 42.42
N LEU A 562 1.41 -7.59 41.99
CA LEU A 562 2.60 -7.63 42.84
C LEU A 562 2.74 -6.31 43.60
N TYR A 563 2.52 -6.36 44.91
CA TYR A 563 2.68 -5.18 45.76
C TYR A 563 4.16 -4.97 46.15
N PRO A 564 4.70 -3.74 46.04
CA PRO A 564 6.05 -3.45 46.51
C PRO A 564 6.15 -3.64 48.02
N ARG A 565 7.21 -4.32 48.50
CA ARG A 565 7.42 -4.61 49.93
C ARG A 565 7.70 -3.35 50.79
N LYS A 566 8.03 -2.22 50.16
CA LYS A 566 8.23 -0.91 50.80
C LYS A 566 7.68 0.17 49.86
N LEU A 567 6.83 1.04 50.38
CA LEU A 567 6.42 2.27 49.70
C LEU A 567 7.55 3.30 49.87
N GLY A 568 8.16 3.72 48.76
CA GLY A 568 9.17 4.76 48.79
C GLY A 568 8.50 6.12 48.93
N HIS A 569 8.56 6.73 50.12
CA HIS A 569 8.26 8.15 50.26
C HIS A 569 9.38 8.93 49.54
N HIS A 570 9.01 9.60 48.44
CA HIS A 570 9.85 10.38 47.52
C HIS A 570 10.63 9.57 46.46
N THR A 571 10.10 9.57 45.22
CA THR A 571 10.80 10.02 44.00
C THR A 571 9.85 9.93 42.81
N SER A 572 9.39 11.10 42.34
CA SER A 572 8.80 11.28 41.01
C SER A 572 9.91 11.16 39.95
N THR A 573 10.16 9.95 39.44
CA THR A 573 11.06 9.73 38.30
C THR A 573 10.38 8.87 37.24
N SER A 574 9.67 9.56 36.35
CA SER A 574 9.60 9.46 34.88
C SER A 574 9.66 8.13 34.09
N ASN A 575 9.70 6.91 34.65
CA ASN A 575 9.86 5.73 33.80
C ASN A 575 9.00 4.48 34.08
N SER A 576 7.84 4.66 34.71
CA SER A 576 6.85 3.57 34.79
C SER A 576 5.45 4.10 35.06
N LYS A 577 4.70 4.43 34.00
CA LYS A 577 3.30 4.87 34.10
C LYS A 577 2.41 3.86 34.85
N GLY A 578 2.68 2.56 34.73
CA GLY A 578 1.95 1.52 35.47
C GLY A 578 2.30 1.38 36.97
N THR A 579 3.49 1.82 37.41
CA THR A 579 3.92 1.64 38.81
C THR A 579 3.49 2.81 39.71
N LEU A 580 3.27 4.00 39.14
CA LEU A 580 2.78 5.18 39.89
C LEU A 580 1.30 5.05 40.29
N LEU A 581 0.46 4.46 39.44
CA LEU A 581 -0.95 4.18 39.76
C LEU A 581 -1.08 3.05 40.80
N GLY A 582 -0.27 1.99 40.69
CA GLY A 582 -0.24 0.91 41.68
C GLY A 582 0.26 1.32 43.06
N CYS A 583 1.23 2.24 43.15
CA CYS A 583 1.74 2.72 44.44
C CYS A 583 0.75 3.66 45.16
N HIS A 584 0.01 4.50 44.44
CA HIS A 584 -1.01 5.37 45.04
C HIS A 584 -2.36 4.68 45.28
N ALA A 585 -2.63 3.53 44.67
CA ALA A 585 -3.82 2.72 44.99
C ALA A 585 -3.68 1.93 46.30
N VAL A 586 -2.46 1.82 46.84
CA VAL A 586 -2.14 1.16 48.11
C VAL A 586 -2.09 2.17 49.28
N GLU A 587 -1.89 3.46 49.02
CA GLU A 587 -2.16 4.56 49.97
C GLU A 587 -3.66 4.88 50.02
#